data_AF-A0A4U5QFM1-F1
#
_entry.id   AF-A0A4U5QFM1-F1
#
_cell.length_a   1.000
_cell.length_b   1.000
_cell.length_c   1.000
_cell.angle_alpha   90.00
_cell.angle_beta   90.00
_cell.angle_gamma   90.00
#
_symmetry.space_group_name_H-M   'P 1'
#
loop_
_entity.id
_entity.type
_entity.pdbx_description
1 polymer ?
#
loop_
_entity_poly.entity_id
_entity_poly.type
_entity_poly.pdbx_seq_one_letter_code
_entity_poly.pdbx_strand_id
1 'polypeptide(L)'
;MIFLKALPIEDRNLEIWPENPPKFRESLDRYSQDMRQIAVALTRFMAMGLEIESQELYDAYEEGLYQIRMNYYPPCPQPERVTGLNPHVDIAGFALLLDCGDAPGLQVLKDDHWIFVEPLDGAIVVTWGRSQRVGLAKELIKLGSPPLYKTVTVEEYIGCFFNRKLEVPFIDAMKI
;
A
#
# COMPACT_ATOMS: atom_id res chain seq x y z
N MET A 1 -18.11 8.80 -1.41
CA MET A 1 -16.73 8.49 -0.98
C MET A 1 -16.38 9.39 0.19
N ILE A 2 -15.89 8.81 1.28
CA ILE A 2 -15.38 9.56 2.43
C ILE A 2 -13.88 9.30 2.52
N PHE A 3 -13.10 10.34 2.76
CA PHE A 3 -11.64 10.26 2.89
C PHE A 3 -11.20 10.94 4.19
N LEU A 4 -10.60 10.16 5.09
CA LEU A 4 -10.22 10.60 6.43
C LEU A 4 -8.73 10.35 6.65
N LYS A 5 -8.03 11.35 7.19
CA LYS A 5 -6.71 11.15 7.78
C LYS A 5 -6.89 10.48 9.14
N ALA A 6 -6.18 9.37 9.37
CA ALA A 6 -6.32 8.55 10.55
C ALA A 6 -5.08 8.54 11.43
N LEU A 7 -3.89 8.45 10.85
CA LEU A 7 -2.63 8.63 11.57
C LEU A 7 -1.71 9.57 10.77
N PRO A 8 -0.89 10.39 11.46
CA PRO A 8 -0.83 10.52 12.92
C PRO A 8 -2.05 11.28 13.51
N ILE A 9 -2.23 11.29 14.84
CA ILE A 9 -3.47 11.76 15.48
C ILE A 9 -3.67 13.27 15.29
N GLU A 10 -2.59 14.03 15.32
CA GLU A 10 -2.52 15.48 15.08
C GLU A 10 -3.05 15.89 13.70
N ASP A 11 -3.05 14.96 12.74
CA ASP A 11 -3.51 15.19 11.37
C ASP A 11 -5.03 14.98 11.21
N ARG A 12 -5.73 14.52 12.26
CA ARG A 12 -7.16 14.26 12.23
C ARG A 12 -7.96 15.56 12.25
N ASN A 13 -8.89 15.68 11.32
CA ASN A 13 -9.98 16.66 11.42
C ASN A 13 -11.25 15.95 11.91
N LEU A 14 -11.56 16.08 13.20
CA LEU A 14 -12.73 15.41 13.80
C LEU A 14 -14.07 16.02 13.34
N GLU A 15 -14.10 17.25 12.82
CA GLU A 15 -15.33 17.87 12.31
C GLU A 15 -15.91 17.10 11.13
N ILE A 16 -15.05 16.45 10.33
CA ILE A 16 -15.47 15.64 9.18
C ILE A 16 -15.59 14.15 9.51
N TRP A 17 -15.19 13.72 10.71
CA TRP A 17 -15.35 12.33 11.15
C TRP A 17 -16.81 12.08 11.56
N PRO A 18 -17.51 11.11 10.95
CA PRO A 18 -18.88 10.78 11.31
C PRO A 18 -19.07 10.49 12.81
N GLU A 19 -20.14 11.04 13.39
CA GLU A 19 -20.58 10.75 14.76
C GLU A 19 -21.65 9.66 14.82
N ASN A 20 -22.32 9.42 13.68
CA ASN A 20 -23.33 8.40 13.50
C ASN A 20 -22.82 7.40 12.43
N PRO A 21 -22.80 6.08 12.68
CA PRO A 21 -23.29 5.39 13.88
C PRO A 21 -22.50 5.72 15.16
N PRO A 22 -23.12 5.60 16.35
CA PRO A 22 -22.39 5.69 17.61
C PRO A 22 -21.20 4.73 17.61
N LYS A 23 -20.07 5.16 18.20
CA LYS A 23 -18.78 4.45 18.20
C LYS A 23 -18.05 4.39 16.86
N PHE A 24 -18.53 5.07 15.80
CA PHE A 24 -17.80 5.11 14.53
C PHE A 24 -16.35 5.58 14.73
N ARG A 25 -16.15 6.70 15.43
CA ARG A 25 -14.81 7.27 15.68
C ARG A 25 -13.89 6.32 16.48
N GLU A 26 -14.43 5.68 17.52
CA GLU A 26 -13.68 4.70 18.33
C GLU A 26 -13.28 3.47 17.51
N SER A 27 -14.21 2.97 16.69
CA SER A 27 -13.97 1.81 15.84
C SER A 27 -12.95 2.12 14.75
N LEU A 28 -13.06 3.30 14.13
CA LEU A 28 -12.11 3.77 13.13
C LEU A 28 -10.72 3.95 13.74
N ASP A 29 -10.61 4.55 14.92
CA ASP A 29 -9.34 4.71 15.63
C ASP A 29 -8.66 3.35 15.87
N ARG A 30 -9.38 2.38 16.45
CA ARG A 30 -8.86 1.03 16.67
C ARG A 30 -8.45 0.35 15.37
N TYR A 31 -9.32 0.39 14.36
CA TYR A 31 -9.04 -0.18 13.04
C TYR A 31 -7.76 0.43 12.44
N SER A 32 -7.56 1.74 12.56
CA SER A 32 -6.36 2.43 12.08
C SER A 32 -5.08 1.90 12.72
N GLN A 33 -5.12 1.67 14.04
CA GLN A 33 -4.00 1.15 14.81
C GLN A 33 -3.68 -0.29 14.44
N ASP A 34 -4.70 -1.13 14.27
CA ASP A 34 -4.53 -2.52 13.87
C ASP A 34 -3.99 -2.62 12.44
N MET A 35 -4.48 -1.78 11.51
CA MET A 35 -3.98 -1.72 10.13
C MET A 35 -2.52 -1.27 10.07
N ARG A 36 -2.11 -0.31 10.92
CA ARG A 36 -0.71 0.09 11.04
C ARG A 36 0.17 -1.08 11.48
N GLN A 37 -0.25 -1.83 12.51
CA GLN A 37 0.51 -2.99 12.98
C GLN A 37 0.68 -4.05 11.88
N ILE A 38 -0.38 -4.29 11.08
CA ILE A 38 -0.32 -5.17 9.91
C ILE A 38 0.68 -4.64 8.88
N ALA A 39 0.62 -3.35 8.54
CA ALA A 39 1.54 -2.74 7.57
C ALA A 39 3.00 -2.87 8.02
N VAL A 40 3.31 -2.59 9.29
CA VAL A 40 4.65 -2.75 9.87
C VAL A 40 5.10 -4.22 9.82
N ALA A 41 4.22 -5.17 10.17
CA ALA A 41 4.53 -6.59 10.10
C ALA A 41 4.81 -7.06 8.66
N LEU A 42 3.99 -6.64 7.70
CA LEU A 42 4.20 -6.92 6.28
C LEU A 42 5.53 -6.37 5.79
N THR A 43 5.87 -5.13 6.16
CA THR A 43 7.17 -4.52 5.85
C THR A 43 8.33 -5.33 6.42
N ARG A 44 8.22 -5.82 7.66
CA ARG A 44 9.24 -6.70 8.26
C ARG A 44 9.38 -8.02 7.49
N PHE A 45 8.28 -8.69 7.16
CA PHE A 45 8.33 -9.94 6.40
C PHE A 45 8.92 -9.74 5.01
N MET A 46 8.58 -8.65 4.32
CA MET A 46 9.20 -8.31 3.04
C MET A 46 10.69 -8.03 3.19
N ALA A 47 11.09 -7.26 4.20
CA ALA A 47 12.49 -6.96 4.46
C ALA A 47 13.29 -8.25 4.75
N MET A 48 12.74 -9.16 5.55
CA MET A 48 13.32 -10.49 5.79
C MET A 48 13.48 -11.29 4.49
N GLY A 49 12.45 -11.35 3.65
CA GLY A 49 12.50 -12.05 2.36
C GLY A 49 13.49 -11.44 1.36
N LEU A 50 13.84 -10.16 1.54
CA LEU A 50 14.82 -9.44 0.75
C LEU A 50 16.20 -9.37 1.43
N GLU A 51 16.36 -9.98 2.60
CA GLU A 51 17.58 -9.93 3.41
C GLU A 51 18.03 -8.49 3.76
N ILE A 52 17.05 -7.61 3.99
CA ILE A 52 17.26 -6.21 4.39
C ILE A 52 17.04 -6.08 5.90
N GLU A 53 18.04 -5.50 6.58
CA GLU A 53 17.91 -5.07 7.97
C GLU A 53 17.92 -3.54 8.01
N SER A 54 16.75 -2.93 8.23
CA SER A 54 16.59 -1.48 8.28
C SER A 54 15.54 -1.08 9.30
N GLN A 55 15.99 -0.53 10.44
CA GLN A 55 15.11 0.03 11.44
C GLN A 55 14.34 1.24 10.89
N GLU A 56 15.00 2.08 10.10
CA GLU A 56 14.41 3.23 9.42
C GLU A 56 13.20 2.86 8.56
N LEU A 57 13.26 1.72 7.87
CA LEU A 57 12.14 1.21 7.08
C LEU A 57 10.94 0.86 7.97
N TYR A 58 11.17 0.27 9.15
CA TYR A 58 10.08 -0.08 10.07
C TYR A 58 9.50 1.16 10.73
N ASP A 59 10.36 2.09 11.16
CA ASP A 59 9.97 3.36 11.77
C ASP A 59 9.15 4.19 10.78
N ALA A 60 9.49 4.19 9.49
CA ALA A 60 8.72 4.87 8.45
C ALA A 60 7.26 4.37 8.31
N TYR A 61 7.00 3.09 8.56
CA TYR A 61 5.63 2.56 8.60
C TYR A 61 4.98 2.74 9.99
N GLU A 62 5.74 2.73 11.07
CA GLU A 62 5.23 2.96 12.43
C GLU A 62 4.78 4.43 12.62
N GLU A 63 5.54 5.38 12.09
CA GLU A 63 5.30 6.82 12.16
C GLU A 63 4.59 7.35 10.89
N GLY A 64 4.29 6.45 9.97
CA GLY A 64 3.75 6.78 8.65
C GLY A 64 2.36 7.43 8.69
N LEU A 65 2.00 8.01 7.54
CA LEU A 65 0.68 8.57 7.30
C LEU A 65 -0.31 7.47 6.90
N TYR A 66 -1.38 7.32 7.66
CA TYR A 66 -2.47 6.38 7.35
C TYR A 66 -3.74 7.15 7.04
N GLN A 67 -4.29 6.87 5.86
CA GLN A 67 -5.51 7.47 5.36
C GLN A 67 -6.54 6.38 5.06
N ILE A 68 -7.79 6.68 5.36
CA ILE A 68 -8.89 5.75 5.17
C ILE A 68 -9.82 6.30 4.10
N ARG A 69 -10.02 5.50 3.06
CA ARG A 69 -10.96 5.77 1.99
C ARG A 69 -12.13 4.79 2.08
N MET A 70 -13.29 5.30 2.45
CA MET A 70 -14.55 4.53 2.45
C MET A 70 -15.29 4.80 1.14
N ASN A 71 -15.41 3.76 0.33
CA ASN A 71 -16.12 3.81 -0.94
C ASN A 71 -17.50 3.17 -0.79
N TYR A 72 -18.51 3.80 -1.40
CA TYR A 72 -19.86 3.27 -1.49
C TYR A 72 -20.28 3.32 -2.96
N TYR A 73 -20.56 2.15 -3.52
CA TYR A 73 -20.93 1.99 -4.93
C TYR A 73 -22.41 1.59 -4.98
N PRO A 74 -23.33 2.54 -5.23
CA PRO A 74 -24.75 2.23 -5.30
C PRO A 74 -25.07 1.36 -6.54
N PRO A 75 -26.19 0.61 -6.53
CA PRO A 75 -26.64 -0.13 -7.71
C PRO A 75 -26.73 0.75 -8.95
N CYS A 76 -26.22 0.26 -10.07
CA CYS A 76 -26.22 0.97 -11.34
C CYS A 76 -27.15 0.28 -12.34
N PRO A 77 -28.04 1.00 -13.04
CA PRO A 77 -28.92 0.42 -14.06
C PRO A 77 -28.19 0.06 -15.37
N GLN A 78 -26.99 0.61 -15.60
CA GLN A 78 -26.18 0.39 -16.80
C GLN A 78 -24.70 0.13 -16.42
N PRO A 79 -24.41 -0.93 -15.65
CA PRO A 79 -23.07 -1.19 -15.13
C PRO A 79 -22.02 -1.43 -16.22
N GLU A 80 -22.43 -1.79 -17.43
CA GLU A 80 -21.56 -1.96 -18.59
C GLU A 80 -21.04 -0.64 -19.20
N ARG A 81 -21.61 0.51 -18.80
CA ARG A 81 -21.27 1.83 -19.34
C ARG A 81 -20.47 2.70 -18.38
N VAL A 82 -20.34 2.28 -17.13
CA VAL A 82 -19.70 3.07 -16.08
C VAL A 82 -18.77 2.18 -15.27
N THR A 83 -17.83 2.82 -14.59
CA THR A 83 -16.94 2.16 -13.65
C THR A 83 -17.10 2.81 -12.29
N GLY A 84 -17.15 1.99 -11.23
CA GLY A 84 -17.25 2.51 -9.85
C GLY A 84 -16.02 3.35 -9.47
N LEU A 85 -14.83 2.86 -9.79
CA LEU A 85 -13.56 3.56 -9.63
C LEU A 85 -12.64 3.29 -10.82
N ASN A 86 -12.19 4.34 -11.50
CA ASN A 86 -11.35 4.22 -12.69
C ASN A 86 -10.10 3.37 -12.42
N PRO A 87 -9.61 2.62 -13.43
CA PRO A 87 -8.32 1.94 -13.36
C PRO A 87 -7.22 2.88 -12.88
N HIS A 88 -6.50 2.47 -11.85
CA HIS A 88 -5.40 3.23 -11.27
C HIS A 88 -4.42 2.31 -10.57
N VAL A 89 -3.28 2.87 -10.17
CA VAL A 89 -2.33 2.24 -9.25
C VAL A 89 -2.38 3.04 -7.96
N ASP A 90 -2.43 2.34 -6.83
CA ASP A 90 -2.35 2.98 -5.52
C ASP A 90 -1.04 3.78 -5.38
N ILE A 91 -1.12 4.93 -4.71
CA ILE A 91 0.03 5.80 -4.51
C ILE A 91 0.58 5.55 -3.11
N ALA A 92 1.88 5.23 -3.07
CA ALA A 92 2.71 5.07 -1.87
C ALA A 92 2.32 3.95 -0.88
N GLY A 93 3.24 3.02 -0.64
CA GLY A 93 3.16 2.02 0.43
C GLY A 93 2.11 0.93 0.18
N PHE A 94 1.44 0.49 1.24
CA PHE A 94 0.39 -0.51 1.19
C PHE A 94 -1.00 0.11 1.10
N ALA A 95 -1.86 -0.50 0.29
CA ALA A 95 -3.30 -0.39 0.45
C ALA A 95 -3.82 -1.70 1.10
N LEU A 96 -4.49 -1.54 2.25
CA LEU A 96 -5.11 -2.61 3.01
C LEU A 96 -6.62 -2.47 2.86
N LEU A 97 -7.20 -3.27 1.97
CA LEU A 97 -8.60 -3.18 1.58
C LEU A 97 -9.43 -4.24 2.29
N LEU A 98 -10.45 -3.77 3.01
CA LEU A 98 -11.54 -4.59 3.52
C LEU A 98 -12.76 -4.39 2.61
N ASP A 99 -13.26 -5.47 2.03
CA ASP A 99 -14.53 -5.45 1.29
C ASP A 99 -15.68 -5.73 2.26
N CYS A 100 -16.52 -4.73 2.49
CA CYS A 100 -17.67 -4.80 3.39
C CYS A 100 -19.01 -4.88 2.64
N GLY A 101 -18.99 -5.01 1.32
CA GLY A 101 -20.18 -4.97 0.48
C GLY A 101 -20.77 -6.34 0.17
N ASP A 102 -22.07 -6.37 -0.10
CA ASP A 102 -22.76 -7.59 -0.54
C ASP A 102 -22.55 -7.88 -2.05
N ALA A 103 -21.84 -6.99 -2.75
CA ALA A 103 -21.62 -7.05 -4.19
C ALA A 103 -20.12 -6.79 -4.49
N PRO A 104 -19.29 -7.83 -4.57
CA PRO A 104 -17.88 -7.67 -4.84
C PRO A 104 -17.64 -7.19 -6.27
N GLY A 105 -16.65 -6.32 -6.43
CA GLY A 105 -16.33 -5.71 -7.73
C GLY A 105 -14.86 -5.42 -7.95
N LEU A 106 -13.98 -5.79 -7.01
CA LEU A 106 -12.55 -5.56 -7.17
C LEU A 106 -12.00 -6.39 -8.33
N GLN A 107 -11.28 -5.71 -9.22
CA GLN A 107 -10.50 -6.35 -10.27
C GLN A 107 -9.09 -5.81 -10.27
N VAL A 108 -8.12 -6.68 -10.58
CA VAL A 108 -6.71 -6.32 -10.75
C VAL A 108 -6.29 -6.62 -12.19
N LEU A 109 -5.48 -5.74 -12.78
CA LEU A 109 -4.93 -5.96 -14.11
C LEU A 109 -3.65 -6.77 -14.00
N LYS A 110 -3.62 -7.95 -14.62
CA LYS A 110 -2.45 -8.82 -14.71
C LYS A 110 -2.32 -9.36 -16.12
N ASP A 111 -1.13 -9.23 -16.71
CA ASP A 111 -0.82 -9.71 -18.06
C ASP A 111 -1.85 -9.21 -19.11
N ASP A 112 -2.23 -7.93 -19.03
CA ASP A 112 -3.27 -7.27 -19.86
C ASP A 112 -4.71 -7.83 -19.71
N HIS A 113 -4.96 -8.64 -18.69
CA HIS A 113 -6.28 -9.17 -18.38
C HIS A 113 -6.77 -8.71 -17.01
N TRP A 114 -8.04 -8.32 -16.95
CA TRP A 114 -8.71 -8.01 -15.68
C TRP A 114 -9.08 -9.31 -14.96
N ILE A 115 -8.56 -9.49 -13.76
CA ILE A 115 -8.81 -10.64 -12.89
C ILE A 115 -9.69 -10.17 -11.74
N PHE A 116 -10.83 -10.83 -11.56
CA PHE A 116 -11.70 -10.62 -10.41
C PHE A 116 -11.04 -11.14 -9.13
N VAL A 117 -11.07 -10.32 -8.07
CA VAL A 117 -10.58 -10.70 -6.75
C VAL A 117 -11.78 -11.13 -5.91
N GLU A 118 -11.89 -12.43 -5.67
CA GLU A 118 -12.95 -12.99 -4.84
C GLU A 118 -12.75 -12.56 -3.38
N PRO A 119 -13.75 -11.92 -2.74
CA PRO A 119 -13.67 -11.58 -1.33
C PRO A 119 -13.71 -12.86 -0.50
N LEU A 120 -12.81 -12.94 0.48
CA LEU A 120 -12.80 -14.02 1.46
C LEU A 120 -13.27 -13.48 2.80
N ASP A 121 -14.17 -14.20 3.47
CA ASP A 121 -14.69 -13.78 4.76
C ASP A 121 -13.57 -13.61 5.79
N GLY A 122 -13.56 -12.47 6.48
CA GLY A 122 -12.51 -12.09 7.43
C GLY A 122 -11.13 -11.77 6.82
N ALA A 123 -11.00 -11.71 5.49
CA ALA A 123 -9.72 -11.41 4.85
C ALA A 123 -9.55 -9.91 4.51
N ILE A 124 -8.29 -9.49 4.42
CA ILE A 124 -7.88 -8.17 3.94
C ILE A 124 -7.09 -8.37 2.66
N VAL A 125 -7.50 -7.68 1.60
CA VAL A 125 -6.73 -7.65 0.35
C VAL A 125 -5.60 -6.63 0.51
N VAL A 126 -4.38 -7.08 0.28
CA VAL A 126 -3.18 -6.23 0.37
C VAL A 126 -2.68 -5.95 -1.04
N THR A 127 -2.62 -4.68 -1.41
CA THR A 127 -1.95 -4.22 -2.64
C THR A 127 -0.73 -3.38 -2.29
N TRP A 128 0.28 -3.44 -3.16
CA TRP A 128 1.46 -2.59 -3.05
C TRP A 128 1.36 -1.48 -4.08
N GLY A 129 1.29 -0.24 -3.59
CA GLY A 129 1.22 0.96 -4.40
C GLY A 129 2.58 1.37 -4.98
N ARG A 130 2.54 2.19 -6.02
CA ARG A 130 3.76 2.75 -6.62
C ARG A 130 4.30 3.84 -5.70
N SER A 131 5.53 3.67 -5.21
CA SER A 131 6.31 4.79 -4.65
C SER A 131 6.89 5.63 -5.79
N GLN A 132 6.86 6.95 -5.67
CA GLN A 132 7.38 7.86 -6.71
C GLN A 132 8.91 7.75 -6.87
N ARG A 133 9.62 7.20 -5.87
CA ARG A 133 11.07 6.91 -5.93
C ARG A 133 11.35 5.62 -5.17
N VAL A 134 12.07 4.70 -5.81
CA VAL A 134 12.77 3.58 -5.14
C VAL A 134 14.26 3.87 -5.29
N GLY A 135 14.95 4.05 -4.17
CA GLY A 135 16.36 4.39 -4.13
C GLY A 135 16.85 4.40 -2.69
N LEU A 136 18.17 4.46 -2.49
CA LEU A 136 18.76 4.63 -1.16
C LEU A 136 18.09 5.80 -0.44
N ALA A 137 17.72 5.59 0.83
CA ALA A 137 17.30 6.66 1.72
C ALA A 137 18.34 7.79 1.62
N LYS A 138 17.92 9.05 1.51
CA LYS A 138 18.84 10.17 1.30
C LYS A 138 19.88 10.27 2.43
N GLU A 139 19.50 9.79 3.60
CA GLU A 139 20.26 9.64 4.83
C GLU A 139 21.44 8.66 4.69
N LEU A 140 21.34 7.69 3.78
CA LEU A 140 22.39 6.70 3.50
C LEU A 140 23.41 7.17 2.45
N ILE A 141 23.17 8.34 1.82
CA ILE A 141 24.11 8.97 0.90
C ILE A 141 24.96 9.98 1.70
N LYS A 142 26.10 9.53 2.22
CA LYS A 142 27.09 10.46 2.81
C LYS A 142 27.56 11.44 1.73
N LEU A 143 27.55 12.74 2.04
CA LEU A 143 28.07 13.77 1.14
C LEU A 143 29.53 13.42 0.76
N GLY A 144 29.77 13.11 -0.53
CA GLY A 144 31.09 12.74 -1.04
C GLY A 144 31.40 11.23 -1.11
N SER A 145 30.47 10.34 -0.71
CA SER A 145 30.60 8.90 -0.97
C SER A 145 29.79 8.50 -2.21
N PRO A 146 30.37 7.76 -3.18
CA PRO A 146 29.61 7.26 -4.31
C PRO A 146 28.50 6.30 -3.84
N PRO A 147 27.32 6.30 -4.49
CA PRO A 147 26.26 5.37 -4.12
C PRO A 147 26.76 3.92 -4.25
N LEU A 148 26.44 3.08 -3.27
CA LEU A 148 26.79 1.66 -3.26
C LEU A 148 25.87 0.83 -4.20
N TYR A 149 24.71 1.38 -4.53
CA TYR A 149 23.66 0.72 -5.30
C TYR A 149 23.12 1.64 -6.39
N LYS A 150 22.69 1.06 -7.51
CA LYS A 150 22.08 1.76 -8.64
C LYS A 150 20.75 2.37 -8.22
N THR A 151 20.49 3.60 -8.66
CA THR A 151 19.12 4.14 -8.63
C THR A 151 18.40 3.62 -9.87
N VAL A 152 17.25 2.99 -9.66
CA VAL A 152 16.42 2.44 -10.73
C VAL A 152 15.01 3.01 -10.65
N THR A 153 14.38 3.12 -11.81
CA THR A 153 12.94 3.35 -11.89
C THR A 153 12.18 2.12 -11.39
N VAL A 154 10.91 2.29 -11.04
CA VAL A 154 10.04 1.18 -10.60
C VAL A 154 9.86 0.14 -11.71
N GLU A 155 9.83 0.58 -12.97
CA GLU A 155 9.74 -0.31 -14.14
C GLU A 155 11.00 -1.18 -14.26
N GLU A 156 12.19 -0.58 -14.12
CA GLU A 156 13.46 -1.31 -14.09
C GLU A 156 13.55 -2.24 -12.87
N TYR A 157 13.07 -1.81 -11.70
CA TYR A 157 13.03 -2.64 -10.50
C TYR A 157 12.15 -3.87 -10.69
N ILE A 158 10.92 -3.70 -11.18
CA ILE A 158 9.97 -4.79 -11.42
C ILE A 158 10.53 -5.74 -12.48
N GLY A 159 11.11 -5.20 -13.57
CA GLY A 159 11.80 -5.99 -14.58
C GLY A 159 12.94 -6.82 -14.01
N CYS A 160 13.82 -6.23 -13.20
CA CYS A 160 14.96 -6.93 -12.60
C CYS A 160 14.55 -7.95 -11.52
N PHE A 161 13.51 -7.68 -10.74
CA PHE A 161 13.08 -8.55 -9.66
C PHE A 161 12.26 -9.75 -10.16
N PHE A 162 11.28 -9.52 -11.04
CA PHE A 162 10.32 -10.56 -11.45
C PHE A 162 10.71 -11.32 -12.73
N ASN A 163 11.57 -10.77 -13.60
CA ASN A 163 11.98 -11.46 -14.84
C ASN A 163 13.34 -12.16 -14.78
N ARG A 164 13.98 -12.25 -13.59
CA ARG A 164 15.32 -12.86 -13.50
C ARG A 164 15.27 -14.38 -13.28
N LYS A 165 16.24 -15.06 -13.89
CA LYS A 165 16.67 -16.38 -13.42
C LYS A 165 17.58 -16.16 -12.20
N LEU A 166 17.31 -16.89 -11.12
CA LEU A 166 17.93 -16.72 -9.79
C LEU A 166 19.40 -17.19 -9.73
N GLU A 167 20.26 -16.71 -10.64
CA GLU A 167 21.68 -17.13 -10.69
C GLU A 167 22.58 -16.34 -9.71
N VAL A 168 22.16 -15.13 -9.30
CA VAL A 168 22.82 -14.29 -8.28
C VAL A 168 21.77 -13.60 -7.39
N PRO A 169 22.08 -13.29 -6.11
CA PRO A 169 21.20 -12.53 -5.23
C PRO A 169 20.81 -11.16 -5.81
N PHE A 170 19.56 -10.73 -5.59
CA PHE A 170 19.02 -9.48 -6.15
C PHE A 170 19.88 -8.28 -5.76
N ILE A 171 20.25 -8.24 -4.49
CA ILE A 171 20.99 -7.14 -3.88
C ILE A 171 22.37 -6.97 -4.52
N ASP A 172 22.98 -8.06 -4.98
CA ASP A 172 24.28 -8.04 -5.64
C ASP A 172 24.20 -7.51 -7.07
N ALA A 173 23.11 -7.79 -7.79
CA ALA A 173 22.86 -7.23 -9.13
C ALA A 173 22.61 -5.71 -9.11
N MET A 174 22.19 -5.19 -7.95
CA MET A 174 21.88 -3.78 -7.74
C MET A 174 23.08 -2.95 -7.26
N LYS A 175 24.20 -3.57 -6.90
CA LYS A 175 25.45 -2.86 -6.57
C LYS A 175 26.01 -2.14 -7.81
N ILE A 176 26.68 -1.01 -7.60
CA ILE A 176 27.44 -0.29 -8.65
C ILE A 176 28.77 -0.98 -8.90
#